data_AF-A0A923YJB7-F1
#
_entry.id   AF-A0A923YJB7-F1
#
_cell.length_a   1.000
_cell.length_b   1.000
_cell.length_c   1.000
_cell.angle_alpha   90.00
_cell.angle_beta   90.00
_cell.angle_gamma   90.00
#
_symmetry.space_group_name_H-M   'P 1'
#
loop_
_entity.id
_entity.type
_entity.pdbx_description
1 polymer ?
#
loop_
_entity_poly.entity_id
_entity_poly.type
_entity_poly.pdbx_seq_one_letter_code
_entity_poly.pdbx_strand_id
1 'polypeptide(L)'
;MLLIVLALGLLNFFWGEKVPAGGGFGWDGVYYAEMVRNLDSMINGGQLNSYYTQRILPSAVVRGILLFSGASMSDANIIRGFEVYNSALLTGAPEFDTKFRFPDFSPSRLQ
;
A
#
# COMPACT_ATOMS: atom_id res chain seq x y z
N MET A 1 -3.08 -19.78 -8.11
CA MET A 1 -2.86 -18.83 -7.01
C MET A 1 -3.14 -17.39 -7.45
N LEU A 2 -2.39 -16.84 -8.44
CA LEU A 2 -2.57 -15.47 -8.96
C LEU A 2 -4.03 -15.09 -9.30
N LEU A 3 -4.71 -15.90 -10.11
CA LEU A 3 -6.09 -15.65 -10.52
C LEU A 3 -7.08 -15.62 -9.34
N ILE A 4 -6.81 -16.42 -8.30
CA ILE A 4 -7.64 -16.45 -7.08
C ILE A 4 -7.44 -15.14 -6.30
N VAL A 5 -6.19 -14.68 -6.16
CA VAL A 5 -5.87 -13.41 -5.49
C VAL A 5 -6.51 -12.24 -6.23
N LEU A 6 -6.44 -12.21 -7.57
CA LEU A 6 -7.10 -11.19 -8.37
C LEU A 6 -8.62 -11.21 -8.23
N ALA A 7 -9.24 -12.40 -8.27
CA ALA A 7 -10.68 -12.55 -8.11
C ALA A 7 -11.15 -12.07 -6.73
N LEU A 8 -10.44 -12.43 -5.66
CA LEU A 8 -10.74 -11.97 -4.30
C LEU A 8 -10.48 -10.47 -4.12
N GLY A 9 -9.41 -9.94 -4.72
CA GLY A 9 -9.11 -8.50 -4.72
C GLY A 9 -10.21 -7.68 -5.40
N LEU A 10 -10.69 -8.13 -6.57
CA LEU A 10 -11.82 -7.50 -7.26
C LEU A 10 -13.11 -7.58 -6.44
N LEU A 11 -13.41 -8.74 -5.84
CA LEU A 11 -14.58 -8.89 -4.99
C LEU A 11 -14.52 -7.93 -3.78
N ASN A 12 -13.34 -7.79 -3.16
CA ASN A 12 -13.13 -6.83 -2.07
C ASN A 12 -13.22 -5.37 -2.56
N PHE A 13 -12.74 -5.04 -3.75
CA PHE A 13 -12.80 -3.69 -4.29
C PHE A 13 -14.25 -3.19 -4.51
N PHE A 14 -15.16 -4.09 -4.92
CA PHE A 14 -16.56 -3.74 -5.20
C PHE A 14 -17.51 -3.97 -4.01
N TRP A 15 -17.28 -5.01 -3.20
CA TRP A 15 -18.18 -5.42 -2.11
C TRP A 15 -17.52 -5.44 -0.73
N GLY A 16 -16.27 -5.03 -0.61
CA GLY A 16 -15.57 -4.96 0.67
C GLY A 16 -16.22 -3.93 1.60
N GLU A 17 -16.56 -4.37 2.81
CA GLU A 17 -16.97 -3.47 3.87
C GLU A 17 -15.79 -2.61 4.31
N LYS A 18 -16.02 -1.32 4.48
CA LYS A 18 -15.01 -0.36 4.94
C LYS A 18 -15.32 0.02 6.38
N VAL A 19 -14.28 0.05 7.22
CA VAL A 19 -14.42 0.49 8.61
C VAL A 19 -14.88 1.94 8.61
N PRO A 20 -16.04 2.28 9.20
CA PRO A 20 -16.61 3.64 9.09
C PRO A 20 -15.78 4.70 9.83
N ALA A 21 -14.93 4.29 10.77
CA ALA A 21 -14.05 5.21 11.50
C ALA A 21 -13.16 6.01 10.53
N GLY A 22 -12.98 7.30 10.83
CA GLY A 22 -12.15 8.19 10.01
C GLY A 22 -12.64 8.38 8.58
N GLY A 23 -13.91 8.14 8.26
CA GLY A 23 -14.44 8.28 6.89
C GLY A 23 -14.14 7.10 5.96
N GLY A 24 -13.88 5.91 6.52
CA GLY A 24 -13.52 4.71 5.74
C GLY A 24 -12.05 4.28 5.89
N PHE A 25 -11.23 5.10 6.55
CA PHE A 25 -9.79 4.88 6.73
C PHE A 25 -9.43 4.05 7.97
N GLY A 26 -10.36 3.88 8.91
CA GLY A 26 -10.04 3.30 10.22
C GLY A 26 -9.31 4.31 11.12
N TRP A 27 -8.59 3.80 12.11
CA TRP A 27 -7.92 4.62 13.13
C TRP A 27 -6.59 5.19 12.61
N ASP A 28 -5.71 4.34 12.10
CA ASP A 28 -4.39 4.75 11.61
C ASP A 28 -4.42 5.24 10.15
N GLY A 29 -5.40 4.79 9.35
CA GLY A 29 -5.49 5.15 7.94
C GLY A 29 -5.66 6.64 7.67
N VAL A 30 -6.18 7.39 8.66
CA VAL A 30 -6.36 8.85 8.55
C VAL A 30 -5.01 9.54 8.34
N TYR A 31 -3.96 9.11 9.04
CA TYR A 31 -2.61 9.65 8.87
C TYR A 31 -2.04 9.34 7.49
N TYR A 32 -2.25 8.12 6.98
CA TYR A 32 -1.79 7.77 5.64
C TYR A 32 -2.55 8.56 4.56
N ALA A 33 -3.85 8.77 4.74
CA ALA A 33 -4.64 9.61 3.85
C ALA A 33 -4.19 11.07 3.88
N GLU A 34 -3.83 11.61 5.05
CA GLU A 34 -3.26 12.94 5.19
C GLU A 34 -1.91 13.06 4.47
N MET A 35 -1.03 12.06 4.59
CA MET A 35 0.20 12.00 3.82
C MET A 35 -0.05 11.99 2.31
N VAL A 36 -1.08 11.28 1.82
CA VAL A 36 -1.42 11.30 0.39
C VAL A 36 -1.81 12.71 -0.07
N ARG A 37 -2.58 13.44 0.73
CA ARG A 37 -3.04 14.81 0.38
C ARG A 37 -1.91 15.84 0.46
N ASN A 38 -1.13 15.78 1.54
CA ASN A 38 -0.27 16.89 1.99
C ASN A 38 1.22 16.49 2.10
N LEU A 39 1.66 15.47 1.36
CA LEU A 39 3.01 14.90 1.48
C LEU A 39 4.11 15.96 1.45
N ASP A 40 4.05 16.87 0.47
CA ASP A 40 5.09 17.87 0.23
C ASP A 40 5.21 18.84 1.42
N SER A 41 4.08 19.29 1.97
CA SER A 41 4.07 20.17 3.13
C SER A 41 4.50 19.45 4.41
N MET A 42 4.16 18.16 4.57
CA MET A 42 4.55 17.40 5.76
C MET A 42 6.06 17.13 5.80
N ILE A 43 6.68 16.86 4.65
CA ILE A 43 8.13 16.68 4.52
C ILE A 43 8.86 18.00 4.80
N ASN A 44 8.46 19.08 4.13
CA ASN A 44 9.11 20.39 4.29
C ASN A 44 8.89 21.00 5.68
N GLY A 45 7.73 20.72 6.29
CA GLY A 45 7.37 21.21 7.62
C GLY A 45 7.91 20.36 8.78
N GLY A 46 8.61 19.25 8.52
CA GLY A 46 9.11 18.35 9.57
C GLY A 46 8.01 17.72 10.42
N GLN A 47 6.81 17.56 9.88
CA GLN A 47 5.63 17.06 10.61
C GLN A 47 5.59 15.53 10.69
N LEU A 48 6.52 14.84 10.03
CA LEU A 48 6.63 13.39 10.02
C LEU A 48 7.48 12.90 11.20
N ASN A 49 6.84 12.21 12.15
CA ASN A 49 7.53 11.45 13.18
C ASN A 49 8.37 10.32 12.54
N SER A 50 9.51 9.97 13.13
CA SER A 50 10.40 8.87 12.73
C SER A 50 9.64 7.57 12.40
N TYR A 51 8.62 7.22 13.18
CA TYR A 51 7.75 6.07 12.93
C TYR A 51 7.05 6.14 11.57
N TYR A 52 6.50 7.29 11.21
CA TYR A 52 5.75 7.50 9.97
C TYR A 52 6.66 7.76 8.76
N THR A 53 7.84 8.35 8.98
CA THR A 53 8.85 8.56 7.93
C THR A 53 9.27 7.23 7.29
N GLN A 54 9.42 6.16 8.08
CA GLN A 54 9.74 4.82 7.57
C GLN A 54 8.60 4.19 6.75
N ARG A 55 7.39 4.75 6.82
CA ARG A 55 6.17 4.23 6.18
C ARG A 55 5.58 5.22 5.19
N ILE A 56 6.39 6.15 4.69
CA ILE A 56 5.96 7.18 3.74
C ILE A 56 5.71 6.61 2.33
N LEU A 57 6.40 5.52 2.00
CA LEU A 57 6.43 4.97 0.64
C LEU A 57 5.04 4.59 0.09
N PRO A 58 4.16 3.86 0.82
CA PRO A 58 2.82 3.54 0.32
C PRO A 58 2.00 4.80 -0.01
N SER A 59 2.00 5.80 0.87
CA SER A 59 1.28 7.06 0.65
C SER A 59 1.83 7.86 -0.53
N ALA A 60 3.14 7.88 -0.70
CA ALA A 60 3.78 8.53 -1.85
C ALA A 60 3.39 7.86 -3.18
N VAL A 61 3.36 6.53 -3.21
CA VAL A 61 2.94 5.78 -4.40
C VAL A 61 1.48 6.04 -4.74
N VAL A 62 0.57 5.95 -3.75
CA VAL A 62 -0.86 6.23 -3.96
C VAL A 62 -1.09 7.66 -4.42
N ARG A 63 -0.40 8.63 -3.82
CA ARG A 63 -0.43 10.03 -4.29
C ARG A 63 -0.02 10.14 -5.75
N GLY A 64 1.08 9.48 -6.14
CA GLY A 64 1.53 9.43 -7.52
C GLY A 64 0.45 8.87 -8.45
N ILE A 65 -0.15 7.73 -8.12
CA ILE A 65 -1.24 7.11 -8.91
C ILE A 65 -2.40 8.09 -9.11
N LEU A 66 -2.82 8.80 -8.06
CA LEU A 66 -3.91 9.78 -8.14
C LEU A 66 -3.54 11.00 -9.00
N LEU A 67 -2.32 11.52 -8.86
CA LEU A 67 -1.83 12.63 -9.68
C LEU A 67 -1.74 12.23 -11.17
N PHE A 68 -1.17 11.05 -11.46
CA PHE A 68 -1.05 10.56 -12.84
C PHE A 68 -2.40 10.25 -13.49
N SER A 69 -3.39 9.82 -12.70
CA SER A 69 -4.76 9.57 -13.20
C SER A 69 -5.61 10.84 -13.29
N GLY A 70 -5.12 11.98 -12.80
CA GLY A 70 -5.90 13.23 -12.70
C GLY A 70 -7.08 13.13 -11.73
N ALA A 71 -7.11 12.11 -10.87
CA ALA A 71 -8.18 11.90 -9.91
C ALA A 71 -8.08 12.92 -8.75
N SER A 72 -9.23 13.35 -8.24
CA SER A 72 -9.25 14.21 -7.05
C SER A 72 -8.74 13.46 -5.82
N MET A 73 -8.05 14.17 -4.92
CA MET A 73 -7.57 13.66 -3.62
C MET A 73 -8.70 13.51 -2.59
N SER A 74 -9.84 12.97 -3.02
CA SER A 74 -10.98 12.67 -2.17
C SER A 74 -10.79 11.36 -1.41
N ASP A 75 -11.48 11.22 -0.28
CA ASP A 75 -11.36 10.07 0.60
C ASP A 75 -11.60 8.76 -0.13
N ALA A 76 -12.67 8.70 -0.93
CA ALA A 76 -13.02 7.53 -1.74
C ALA A 76 -11.91 7.15 -2.74
N ASN A 77 -11.29 8.14 -3.38
CA ASN A 77 -10.22 7.89 -4.35
C ASN A 77 -8.93 7.45 -3.67
N ILE A 78 -8.61 8.02 -2.51
CA ILE A 78 -7.45 7.61 -1.71
C ILE A 78 -7.61 6.16 -1.25
N ILE A 79 -8.79 5.79 -0.73
CA ILE A 79 -9.06 4.41 -0.33
C ILE A 79 -8.91 3.47 -1.54
N ARG A 80 -9.52 3.82 -2.68
CA ARG A 80 -9.40 3.03 -3.92
C ARG A 80 -7.94 2.92 -4.39
N GLY A 81 -7.16 3.99 -4.25
CA GLY A 81 -5.73 3.98 -4.55
C GLY A 81 -4.96 2.98 -3.68
N PHE A 82 -5.25 2.92 -2.38
CA PHE A 82 -4.67 1.91 -1.49
C PHE A 82 -5.17 0.49 -1.81
N GLU A 83 -6.44 0.30 -2.19
CA GLU A 83 -6.97 -1.01 -2.60
C GLU A 83 -6.26 -1.53 -3.86
N VAL A 84 -6.05 -0.67 -4.86
CA VAL A 84 -5.29 -1.00 -6.07
C VAL A 84 -3.83 -1.31 -5.73
N TYR A 85 -3.19 -0.47 -4.91
CA TYR A 85 -1.81 -0.69 -4.48
C TYR A 85 -1.64 -2.03 -3.75
N ASN A 86 -2.52 -2.34 -2.80
CA ASN A 86 -2.51 -3.60 -2.06
C ASN A 86 -2.76 -4.79 -2.98
N SER A 87 -3.72 -4.68 -3.89
CA SER A 87 -4.03 -5.74 -4.87
C SER A 87 -2.84 -6.00 -5.79
N ALA A 88 -2.14 -4.95 -6.23
CA ALA A 88 -0.93 -5.07 -7.04
C ALA A 88 0.21 -5.76 -6.28
N LEU A 89 0.44 -5.41 -5.00
CA LEU A 89 1.43 -6.06 -4.16
C LEU A 89 1.13 -7.54 -3.95
N LEU A 90 -0.12 -7.90 -3.64
CA LEU A 90 -0.53 -9.28 -3.43
C LEU A 90 -0.44 -10.12 -4.71
N THR A 91 -0.65 -9.50 -5.87
CA THR A 91 -0.55 -10.15 -7.17
C THR A 91 0.91 -10.32 -7.62
N GLY A 92 1.78 -9.35 -7.33
CA GLY A 92 3.21 -9.41 -7.69
C GLY A 92 4.08 -10.22 -6.71
N ALA A 93 3.65 -10.37 -5.45
CA ALA A 93 4.40 -11.10 -4.43
C ALA A 93 4.72 -12.59 -4.76
N PRO A 94 3.81 -13.40 -5.35
CA PRO A 94 4.08 -14.80 -5.69
C PRO A 94 5.22 -14.98 -6.73
N GLU A 95 5.40 -14.00 -7.61
CA GLU A 95 6.43 -14.02 -8.66
C GLU A 95 7.80 -13.62 -8.13
N PHE A 96 7.84 -12.88 -7.01
CA PHE A 96 9.07 -12.51 -6.33
C PHE A 96 9.62 -13.70 -5.50
N ASP A 97 8.75 -14.42 -4.80
CA ASP A 97 9.10 -15.58 -3.96
C ASP A 97 9.67 -16.76 -4.77
N THR A 98 9.15 -16.99 -5.97
CA THR A 98 9.65 -18.06 -6.86
C THR A 98 11.01 -17.76 -7.50
N LYS A 99 11.38 -16.48 -7.63
CA LYS A 99 12.68 -16.08 -8.21
C LYS A 99 13.76 -15.86 -7.17
N PHE A 100 13.40 -15.56 -5.93
CA PHE A 100 14.33 -15.34 -4.82
C PHE A 100 14.39 -16.54 -3.87
N ARG A 101 14.65 -17.73 -4.43
CA ARG A 101 14.99 -18.88 -3.59
C ARG A 101 16.41 -18.66 -3.05
N PHE A 102 16.54 -18.40 -1.76
CA PHE A 102 17.84 -18.34 -1.10
C PHE A 102 18.61 -19.63 -1.43
N PRO A 103 19.90 -19.56 -1.81
CA PRO A 103 20.69 -20.76 -2.02
C PRO A 103 20.72 -21.56 -0.71
N ASP A 104 20.38 -22.85 -0.80
CA ASP A 104 20.36 -23.76 0.34
C ASP A 104 21.70 -23.68 1.08
N PHE A 105 21.69 -23.14 2.30
CA PHE A 105 22.85 -23.19 3.19
C PHE A 105 23.03 -24.64 3.65
N SER A 106 23.82 -25.42 2.90
CA SER A 106 24.24 -26.75 3.33
C SER A 106 25.31 -26.61 4.43
N PRO A 107 25.08 -27.12 5.66
CA PRO A 107 26.02 -27.00 6.78
C PRO A 107 27.24 -27.92 6.66
N SER A 108 27.46 -28.58 5.53
CA SER A 108 28.52 -29.60 5.34
C SER A 108 29.93 -29.06 5.03
N ARG A 109 30.14 -27.74 5.05
CA ARG A 109 31.44 -27.11 4.71
C ARG A 109 32.21 -26.53 5.91
N LEU A 110 32.08 -27.14 7.09
CA LEU A 110 32.81 -26.76 8.31
C LEU A 110 33.47 -27.98 8.99
N GLN A 111 34.06 -28.89 8.22
CA GLN A 111 34.98 -29.91 8.74
C GLN A 111 36.32 -29.83 8.01
#